data_AF-A0A2A9HIL9-F1
#
_entry.id   AF-A0A2A9HIL9-F1
#
_cell.length_a   1.000
_cell.length_b   1.000
_cell.length_c   1.000
_cell.angle_alpha   90.00
_cell.angle_beta   90.00
_cell.angle_gamma   90.00
#
_symmetry.space_group_name_H-M   'P 1'
#
loop_
_entity.id
_entity.type
_entity.pdbx_description
1 polymer ?
#
loop_
_entity_poly.entity_id
_entity_poly.type
_entity_poly.pdbx_seq_one_letter_code
_entity_poly.pdbx_strand_id
1 'polypeptide(L)'
;MYGSAVYEAELPGGRVTFRVGDCVPGAPGPFAIVTAWNPGHERPPREVNEARNAELRSEIERRGWHWGPAEGRSPDGTHQEPSFAVWGAPLDEVLALAREFGQAAVAWFDGERARLAWC
;
A
#
# COMPACT_ATOMS: atom_id res chain seq x y z
N MET A 1 -0.20 6.72 -16.43
CA MET A 1 1.14 6.13 -16.23
C MET A 1 1.32 5.97 -14.72
N TYR A 2 1.25 4.75 -14.17
CA TYR A 2 1.25 4.48 -12.71
C TYR A 2 2.60 4.74 -12.01
N GLY A 3 3.58 5.34 -12.69
CA GLY A 3 4.98 5.43 -12.24
C GLY A 3 5.36 6.72 -11.50
N SER A 4 4.44 7.67 -11.30
CA SER A 4 4.75 8.95 -10.66
C SER A 4 4.32 9.05 -9.19
N ALA A 5 3.54 8.11 -8.69
CA ALA A 5 3.08 8.13 -7.30
C ALA A 5 4.28 8.13 -6.32
N VAL A 6 4.15 8.93 -5.27
CA VAL A 6 5.06 8.95 -4.13
C VAL A 6 4.38 8.20 -2.99
N TYR A 7 5.11 7.28 -2.39
CA TYR A 7 4.65 6.53 -1.23
C TYR A 7 5.40 6.99 0.01
N GLU A 8 4.67 7.17 1.10
CA GLU A 8 5.21 7.31 2.44
C GLU A 8 4.69 6.19 3.32
N ALA A 9 5.57 5.60 4.12
CA ALA A 9 5.21 4.48 4.98
C ALA A 9 5.93 4.59 6.33
N GLU A 10 5.21 4.28 7.39
CA GLU A 10 5.79 4.05 8.71
C GLU A 10 6.15 2.57 8.87
N LEU A 11 7.45 2.29 8.98
CA LEU A 11 8.01 0.95 9.12
C LEU A 11 8.75 0.82 10.45
N PRO A 12 9.08 -0.42 10.90
CA PRO A 12 10.05 -0.61 11.97
C PRO A 12 11.39 0.03 11.57
N GLY A 13 11.85 1.00 12.35
CA GLY A 13 13.07 1.76 12.05
C GLY A 13 12.83 3.18 11.53
N GLY A 14 11.59 3.55 11.21
CA GLY A 14 11.19 4.93 10.94
C GLY A 14 10.33 5.09 9.70
N ARG A 15 10.06 6.35 9.37
CA ARG A 15 9.31 6.72 8.17
C ARG A 15 10.22 6.66 6.95
N VAL A 16 9.72 6.07 5.87
CA VAL A 16 10.38 6.03 4.56
C VAL A 16 9.51 6.71 3.50
N THR A 17 10.17 7.26 2.47
CA THR A 17 9.53 7.84 1.29
C THR A 17 10.17 7.25 0.04
N PHE A 18 9.37 6.76 -0.90
CA PHE A 18 9.88 6.09 -2.10
C PHE A 18 8.91 6.15 -3.28
N ARG A 19 9.40 5.81 -4.47
CA ARG A 19 8.63 5.59 -5.70
C ARG A 19 8.87 4.18 -6.24
N VAL A 20 8.00 3.75 -7.14
CA VAL A 20 8.28 2.56 -7.95
C VAL A 20 9.60 2.76 -8.70
N GLY A 21 10.49 1.77 -8.59
CA GLY A 21 11.84 1.81 -9.11
C GLY A 21 12.90 2.22 -8.09
N ASP A 22 12.54 2.78 -6.94
CA ASP A 22 13.52 3.20 -5.93
C ASP A 22 14.03 2.02 -5.10
N CYS A 23 15.27 2.12 -4.62
CA CYS A 23 15.67 1.40 -3.42
C CYS A 23 15.11 2.15 -2.20
N VAL A 24 14.87 1.47 -1.08
CA VAL A 24 14.31 2.09 0.13
C VAL A 24 15.29 1.94 1.30
N PRO A 25 16.31 2.80 1.41
CA PRO A 25 17.26 2.75 2.52
C PRO A 25 16.56 2.87 3.87
N GLY A 26 16.94 2.01 4.82
CA GLY A 26 16.35 1.98 6.15
C GLY A 26 15.08 1.14 6.27
N ALA A 27 14.54 0.59 5.17
CA ALA A 27 13.51 -0.43 5.26
C ALA A 27 14.10 -1.71 5.91
N PRO A 28 13.47 -2.29 6.94
CA PRO A 28 13.99 -3.45 7.66
C PRO A 28 13.86 -4.77 6.88
N GLY A 29 13.13 -4.76 5.76
CA GLY A 29 12.87 -5.93 4.93
C GLY A 29 11.76 -5.64 3.91
N PRO A 30 11.25 -6.69 3.23
CA PRO A 30 10.19 -6.54 2.25
C PRO A 30 8.88 -6.06 2.87
N PHE A 31 8.14 -5.22 2.13
CA PHE A 31 6.83 -4.73 2.54
C PHE A 31 5.99 -4.33 1.32
N ALA A 32 4.67 -4.35 1.45
CA ALA A 32 3.73 -3.93 0.42
C ALA A 32 2.83 -2.78 0.92
N ILE A 33 2.51 -1.83 0.03
CA ILE A 33 1.53 -0.77 0.27
C ILE A 33 0.19 -1.22 -0.28
N VAL A 34 -0.80 -1.31 0.59
CA VAL A 34 -2.17 -1.74 0.26
C VAL A 34 -3.16 -0.65 0.65
N THR A 35 -4.16 -0.41 -0.19
CA THR A 35 -5.26 0.53 0.09
C THR A 35 -6.57 -0.03 -0.44
N ALA A 36 -7.69 0.37 0.16
CA ALA A 36 -9.02 0.12 -0.37
C ALA A 36 -9.58 1.31 -1.17
N TRP A 37 -8.81 2.39 -1.32
CA TRP A 37 -9.26 3.61 -1.99
C TRP A 37 -9.33 3.43 -3.51
N ASN A 38 -10.34 4.05 -4.12
CA ASN A 38 -10.49 4.19 -5.58
C ASN A 38 -10.25 2.90 -6.39
N PRO A 39 -10.90 1.77 -6.03
CA PRO A 39 -10.62 0.47 -6.63
C PRO A 39 -10.88 0.46 -8.14
N GLY A 40 -9.91 -0.03 -8.92
CA GLY A 40 -9.96 -0.03 -10.37
C GLY A 40 -10.24 1.36 -10.97
N HIS A 41 -11.39 1.49 -11.65
CA HIS A 41 -11.84 2.74 -12.26
C HIS A 41 -12.86 3.49 -11.39
N GLU A 42 -13.25 2.94 -10.25
CA GLU A 42 -14.22 3.55 -9.35
C GLU A 42 -13.63 4.74 -8.62
N ARG A 43 -14.44 5.77 -8.39
CA ARG A 43 -14.11 6.95 -7.60
C ARG A 43 -15.25 7.21 -6.60
N PRO A 44 -15.43 6.33 -5.62
CA PRO A 44 -16.53 6.45 -4.68
C PRO A 44 -16.32 7.67 -3.76
N PRO A 45 -17.38 8.13 -3.06
CA PRO A 45 -17.28 9.19 -2.07
C PRO A 45 -16.25 8.86 -0.97
N ARG A 46 -15.70 9.89 -0.36
CA ARG A 46 -14.65 9.78 0.66
C ARG A 46 -15.05 8.85 1.81
N GLU A 47 -16.28 8.94 2.27
CA GLU A 47 -16.80 8.16 3.40
C GLU A 47 -16.83 6.65 3.07
N VAL A 48 -17.10 6.30 1.81
CA VAL A 48 -17.05 4.92 1.34
C VAL A 48 -15.61 4.41 1.27
N ASN A 49 -14.69 5.23 0.75
CA ASN A 49 -13.27 4.92 0.76
C ASN A 49 -12.73 4.71 2.19
N GLU A 50 -13.10 5.59 3.13
CA GLU A 50 -12.71 5.49 4.54
C GLU A 50 -13.25 4.22 5.19
N ALA A 51 -14.53 3.90 4.99
CA ALA A 51 -15.15 2.67 5.51
C ALA A 51 -14.46 1.41 4.98
N ARG A 52 -14.24 1.33 3.66
CA ARG A 52 -13.55 0.18 3.05
C ARG A 52 -12.10 0.07 3.51
N ASN A 53 -11.41 1.19 3.74
CA ASN A 53 -10.03 1.18 4.23
C ASN A 53 -9.95 0.76 5.71
N ALA A 54 -10.98 1.06 6.50
CA ALA A 54 -11.11 0.54 7.85
C ALA A 54 -11.35 -0.98 7.86
N GLU A 55 -12.18 -1.50 6.95
CA GLU A 55 -12.38 -2.95 6.76
C GLU A 55 -11.08 -3.65 6.34
N LEU A 56 -10.34 -3.06 5.39
CA LEU A 56 -9.03 -3.56 4.97
C LEU A 56 -8.07 -3.68 6.16
N ARG A 57 -7.99 -2.66 7.01
CA ARG A 57 -7.17 -2.69 8.23
C ARG A 57 -7.59 -3.84 9.15
N SER A 58 -8.89 -3.99 9.39
CA SER A 58 -9.40 -5.07 10.24
C SER A 58 -9.06 -6.45 9.69
N GLU A 59 -9.05 -6.62 8.38
CA GLU A 59 -8.66 -7.88 7.74
C GLU A 59 -7.14 -8.14 7.86
N ILE A 60 -6.30 -7.11 7.69
CA ILE A 60 -4.85 -7.19 7.96
C ILE A 60 -4.59 -7.62 9.41
N GLU A 61 -5.28 -6.99 10.38
CA GLU A 61 -5.18 -7.33 11.80
C GLU A 61 -5.67 -8.76 12.09
N ARG A 62 -6.79 -9.18 11.49
CA ARG A 62 -7.35 -10.53 11.65
C ARG A 62 -6.42 -11.62 11.15
N ARG A 63 -5.66 -11.35 10.08
CA ARG A 63 -4.64 -12.25 9.54
C ARG A 63 -3.35 -12.27 10.39
N GLY A 64 -3.23 -11.39 11.39
CA GLY A 64 -2.08 -11.32 12.29
C GLY A 64 -0.83 -10.72 11.63
N TRP A 65 -1.00 -9.96 10.54
CA TRP A 65 0.11 -9.35 9.83
C TRP A 65 0.55 -8.06 10.53
N HIS A 66 1.84 -7.75 10.40
CA HIS A 66 2.35 -6.47 10.87
C HIS A 66 2.03 -5.37 9.86
N TRP A 67 1.67 -4.21 10.37
CA TRP A 67 1.34 -3.07 9.54
C TRP A 67 1.67 -1.72 10.17
N GLY A 68 1.77 -0.71 9.33
CA GLY A 68 1.95 0.69 9.72
C GLY A 68 1.20 1.64 8.77
N PRO A 69 0.88 2.86 9.21
CA PRO A 69 0.27 3.86 8.35
C PRO A 69 1.11 4.12 7.10
N ALA A 70 0.45 4.25 5.95
CA ALA A 70 1.08 4.66 4.72
C ALA A 70 0.16 5.60 3.93
N GLU A 71 0.73 6.24 2.92
CA GLU A 71 0.01 7.10 1.99
C GLU A 71 0.60 6.95 0.59
N GLY A 72 -0.25 6.73 -0.40
CA GLY A 72 0.09 6.94 -1.80
C GLY A 72 -0.42 8.30 -2.23
N ARG A 73 0.44 9.14 -2.83
CA ARG A 73 0.04 10.45 -3.33
C ARG A 73 0.55 10.75 -4.73
N SER A 74 -0.18 11.62 -5.43
CA SER A 74 0.32 12.22 -6.66
C SER A 74 1.56 13.10 -6.37
N PRO A 75 2.48 13.27 -7.34
CA PRO A 75 3.64 14.15 -7.17
C PRO A 75 3.31 15.58 -6.73
N ASP A 76 2.17 16.09 -7.19
CA ASP A 76 1.68 17.43 -6.90
C ASP A 76 0.86 17.51 -5.60
N GLY A 77 0.67 16.37 -4.90
CA GLY A 77 -0.04 16.28 -3.62
C GLY A 77 -1.56 16.47 -3.71
N THR A 78 -2.11 16.67 -4.90
CA THR A 78 -3.54 16.92 -5.12
C THR A 78 -4.41 15.70 -4.83
N HIS A 79 -3.84 14.50 -4.93
CA HIS A 79 -4.50 13.23 -4.64
C HIS A 79 -3.68 12.50 -3.57
N GLN A 80 -4.33 12.11 -2.47
CA GLN A 80 -3.75 11.36 -1.37
C GLN A 80 -4.67 10.19 -1.06
N GLU A 81 -4.10 9.01 -0.95
CA GLU A 81 -4.80 7.76 -0.70
C GLU A 81 -4.20 7.13 0.58
N PRO A 82 -4.90 7.28 1.72
CA PRO A 82 -4.59 6.53 2.93
C PRO A 82 -4.41 5.05 2.62
N SER A 83 -3.31 4.49 3.11
CA SER A 83 -2.85 3.14 2.80
C SER A 83 -2.25 2.50 4.04
N PHE A 84 -1.85 1.23 3.91
CA PHE A 84 -1.13 0.48 4.93
C PHE A 84 0.13 -0.12 4.34
N ALA A 85 1.26 0.05 5.02
CA ALA A 85 2.44 -0.75 4.75
C ALA A 85 2.28 -2.07 5.51
N VAL A 86 2.38 -3.20 4.83
CA VAL A 86 2.25 -4.55 5.39
C VAL A 86 3.56 -5.30 5.21
N TRP A 87 4.08 -5.91 6.27
CA TRP A 87 5.31 -6.70 6.24
C TRP A 87 5.19 -7.98 7.07
N GLY A 88 6.10 -8.93 6.82
CA GLY A 88 6.05 -10.26 7.46
C GLY A 88 4.91 -11.15 6.95
N ALA A 89 4.26 -10.78 5.84
CA ALA A 89 3.22 -11.54 5.17
C ALA A 89 3.70 -12.05 3.80
N PRO A 90 3.29 -13.25 3.36
CA PRO A 90 3.52 -13.72 2.00
C PRO A 90 2.89 -12.77 0.96
N LEU A 91 3.65 -12.41 -0.08
CA LEU A 91 3.18 -11.44 -1.09
C LEU A 91 1.91 -11.91 -1.79
N ASP A 92 1.80 -13.20 -2.10
CA ASP A 92 0.63 -13.81 -2.75
C ASP A 92 -0.64 -13.67 -1.91
N GLU A 93 -0.54 -13.79 -0.58
CA GLU A 93 -1.68 -13.54 0.31
C GLU A 93 -2.06 -12.05 0.36
N VAL A 94 -1.07 -11.15 0.35
CA VAL A 94 -1.30 -9.69 0.29
C VAL A 94 -1.98 -9.32 -1.04
N LEU A 95 -1.54 -9.89 -2.15
CA LEU A 95 -2.16 -9.71 -3.47
C LEU A 95 -3.58 -10.26 -3.52
N ALA A 96 -3.84 -11.41 -2.90
CA ALA A 96 -5.18 -11.95 -2.76
C ALA A 96 -6.10 -10.98 -2.01
N LEU A 97 -5.64 -10.45 -0.87
CA LEU A 97 -6.38 -9.44 -0.11
C LEU A 97 -6.61 -8.16 -0.92
N ALA A 98 -5.58 -7.63 -1.58
CA ALA A 98 -5.71 -6.45 -2.42
C ALA A 98 -6.76 -6.65 -3.53
N ARG A 99 -6.82 -7.86 -4.12
CA ARG A 99 -7.85 -8.23 -5.11
C ARG A 99 -9.25 -8.23 -4.53
N GLU A 100 -9.45 -8.74 -3.30
CA GLU A 100 -10.74 -8.71 -2.59
C GLU A 100 -11.25 -7.27 -2.43
N PHE A 101 -10.33 -6.31 -2.22
CA PHE A 101 -10.64 -4.89 -2.12
C PHE A 101 -10.72 -4.15 -3.47
N GLY A 102 -10.54 -4.85 -4.60
CA GLY A 102 -10.69 -4.31 -5.94
C GLY A 102 -9.43 -3.63 -6.50
N GLN A 103 -8.27 -3.84 -5.89
CA GLN A 103 -7.00 -3.33 -6.39
C GLN A 103 -6.44 -4.21 -7.49
N ALA A 104 -5.87 -3.58 -8.54
CA ALA A 104 -5.21 -4.28 -9.63
C ALA A 104 -3.75 -4.62 -9.33
N ALA A 105 -3.11 -3.83 -8.47
CA ALA A 105 -1.72 -4.01 -8.06
C ALA A 105 -1.45 -3.33 -6.72
N VAL A 106 -0.35 -3.69 -6.10
CA VAL A 106 0.22 -3.04 -4.90
C VAL A 106 1.62 -2.53 -5.21
N ALA A 107 2.06 -1.47 -4.53
CA ALA A 107 3.48 -1.11 -4.53
C ALA A 107 4.20 -2.01 -3.54
N TRP A 108 5.20 -2.76 -4.00
CA TRP A 108 5.91 -3.76 -3.21
C TRP A 108 7.41 -3.52 -3.27
N PHE A 109 8.04 -3.39 -2.11
CA PHE A 109 9.49 -3.43 -1.96
C PHE A 109 9.91 -4.85 -1.61
N ASP A 110 10.78 -5.44 -2.43
CA ASP A 110 11.22 -6.83 -2.28
C ASP A 110 12.49 -7.02 -1.44
N GLY A 111 12.99 -5.94 -0.82
CA GLY A 111 14.28 -5.93 -0.12
C GLY A 111 15.37 -5.22 -0.91
N GLU A 112 15.21 -5.06 -2.22
CA GLU A 112 16.18 -4.36 -3.07
C GLU A 112 15.57 -3.18 -3.80
N ARG A 113 14.37 -3.36 -4.37
CA ARG A 113 13.71 -2.33 -5.19
C ARG A 113 12.20 -2.35 -5.07
N ALA A 114 11.58 -1.17 -5.09
CA ALA A 114 10.15 -1.01 -5.15
C ALA A 114 9.64 -1.29 -6.57
N ARG A 115 8.57 -2.07 -6.70
CA ARG A 115 7.91 -2.44 -7.96
C ARG A 115 6.41 -2.49 -7.79
N LEU A 116 5.68 -2.51 -8.90
CA LEU A 116 4.27 -2.91 -8.88
C LEU A 116 4.18 -4.43 -8.91
N ALA A 117 3.47 -5.00 -7.94
CA ALA A 117 3.09 -6.40 -7.93
C ALA A 117 1.59 -6.48 -8.27
N TRP A 118 1.26 -7.22 -9.33
CA TRP A 118 -0.11 -7.30 -9.84
C TRP A 118 -0.89 -8.39 -9.13
N CYS A 119 -2.17 -8.11 -8.85
CA CYS A 119 -3.09 -9.00 -8.15
C CYS A 119 -3.50 -10.16 -9.05
#